data_AF-I1I7B9-F1
#
_entry.id   AF-I1I7B9-F1
#
_cell.length_a   1.000
_cell.length_b   1.000
_cell.length_c   1.000
_cell.angle_alpha   90.00
_cell.angle_beta   90.00
_cell.angle_gamma   90.00
#
_symmetry.space_group_name_H-M   'P 1'
#
loop_
_entity.id
_entity.type
_entity.pdbx_description
1 polymer ?
#
loop_
_entity_poly.entity_id
_entity_poly.type
_entity_poly.pdbx_seq_one_letter_code
_entity_poly.pdbx_strand_id
1 'polypeptide(L)'
;MGAKPNSRGVLNLEAQFAFFRSQHRHPVNAAAHVLLTGPLLFTILLILQFLPLPLPPPLDPALALSLAYAAAYLAVDRRAGALAALLFLAAWAASRALAARLGFALAWKVVLPTQLFGWAWQVLGHGLFEKRGPMVTELPEVFLMEPFLILLQILNKLFAYEPYPGFSKNVDKKIETDLRESIKLNQSKIN
;
A
#
# COMPACT_ATOMS: atom_id res chain seq x y z
N MET A 1 -6.86 -23.96 22.17
CA MET A 1 -7.41 -24.09 20.80
C MET A 1 -7.10 -22.80 20.06
N GLY A 2 -6.25 -22.87 19.03
CA GLY A 2 -5.70 -21.69 18.36
C GLY A 2 -6.78 -20.83 17.70
N ALA A 3 -6.69 -19.52 17.87
CA ALA A 3 -7.46 -18.57 17.09
C ALA A 3 -7.25 -18.91 15.60
N LYS A 4 -8.35 -19.18 14.88
CA LYS A 4 -8.29 -19.30 13.43
C LYS A 4 -7.59 -18.04 12.90
N PRO A 5 -6.56 -18.14 12.04
CA PRO A 5 -6.10 -16.96 11.35
C PRO A 5 -7.30 -16.46 10.55
N ASN A 6 -7.81 -15.27 10.90
CA ASN A 6 -8.61 -14.50 9.97
C ASN A 6 -7.68 -14.33 8.76
N SER A 7 -7.86 -15.14 7.72
CA SER A 7 -7.08 -14.98 6.51
C SER A 7 -7.39 -13.58 6.01
N ARG A 8 -6.43 -12.66 6.18
CA ARG A 8 -6.46 -11.32 5.59
C ARG A 8 -6.20 -11.48 4.09
N GLY A 9 -7.09 -12.23 3.43
CA GLY A 9 -7.04 -12.40 1.98
C GLY A 9 -7.19 -11.05 1.30
N VAL A 10 -6.54 -10.91 0.15
CA VAL A 10 -6.50 -9.68 -0.66
C VAL A 10 -7.89 -9.13 -1.01
N LEU A 11 -8.95 -9.95 -0.95
CA LEU A 11 -10.33 -9.54 -1.21
C LEU A 11 -11.13 -9.15 0.05
N ASN A 12 -10.62 -9.40 1.26
CA ASN A 12 -11.28 -8.99 2.49
C ASN A 12 -10.89 -7.55 2.86
N LEU A 13 -11.52 -6.58 2.20
CA LEU A 13 -11.19 -5.17 2.34
C LEU A 13 -11.39 -4.63 3.76
N GLU A 14 -12.45 -5.02 4.45
CA GLU A 14 -12.67 -4.60 5.85
C GLU A 14 -11.50 -5.04 6.75
N ALA A 15 -11.07 -6.31 6.61
CA ALA A 15 -9.98 -6.85 7.43
C ALA A 15 -8.64 -6.18 7.12
N GLN A 16 -8.35 -5.93 5.84
CA GLN A 16 -7.12 -5.24 5.45
C GLN A 16 -7.11 -3.78 5.88
N PHE A 17 -8.22 -3.06 5.71
CA PHE A 17 -8.29 -1.66 6.08
C PHE A 17 -8.30 -1.46 7.60
N ALA A 18 -8.96 -2.35 8.36
CA ALA A 18 -8.85 -2.40 9.81
C ALA A 18 -7.42 -2.64 10.27
N PHE A 19 -6.75 -3.62 9.66
CA PHE A 19 -5.34 -3.89 9.95
C PHE A 19 -4.45 -2.68 9.62
N PHE A 20 -4.57 -2.11 8.43
CA PHE A 20 -3.81 -0.94 8.01
C PHE A 20 -3.99 0.24 8.98
N ARG A 21 -5.23 0.58 9.36
CA ARG A 21 -5.49 1.65 10.34
C ARG A 21 -4.98 1.32 11.75
N SER A 22 -4.91 0.04 12.12
CA SER A 22 -4.34 -0.37 13.40
C SER A 22 -2.82 -0.20 13.47
N GLN A 23 -2.13 -0.20 12.32
CA GLN A 23 -0.68 -0.05 12.20
C GLN A 23 -0.21 1.40 11.98
N HIS A 24 -1.13 2.31 11.59
CA HIS A 24 -0.82 3.72 11.29
C HIS A 24 -1.71 4.66 12.11
N ARG A 25 -1.63 4.54 13.43
CA ARG A 25 -2.49 5.32 14.35
C ARG A 25 -1.94 6.73 14.55
N HIS A 26 -0.62 6.88 14.53
CA HIS A 26 0.01 8.18 14.73
C HIS A 26 -0.09 9.03 13.45
N PRO A 27 -0.62 10.27 13.53
CA PRO A 27 -0.91 11.08 12.34
C PRO A 27 0.34 11.41 11.52
N VAL A 28 1.50 11.61 12.17
CA VAL A 28 2.77 11.89 11.47
C VAL A 28 3.25 10.67 10.67
N ASN A 29 3.11 9.47 11.23
CA ASN A 29 3.50 8.24 10.53
C ASN A 29 2.57 8.04 9.32
N ALA A 30 1.26 8.08 9.55
CA ALA A 30 0.27 7.95 8.48
C ALA A 30 0.44 8.99 7.36
N ALA A 31 0.71 10.26 7.70
CA ALA A 31 0.95 11.32 6.72
C ALA A 31 2.18 11.03 5.86
N ALA A 32 3.23 10.48 6.45
CA ALA A 32 4.42 10.18 5.70
C ALA A 32 4.28 8.97 4.77
N HIS A 33 3.55 7.92 5.18
CA HIS A 33 3.19 6.83 4.26
C HIS A 33 2.40 7.39 3.07
N VAL A 34 1.43 8.29 3.32
CA VAL A 34 0.67 8.98 2.26
C VAL A 34 1.60 9.74 1.30
N LEU A 35 2.56 10.50 1.82
CA LEU A 35 3.44 11.36 1.01
C LEU A 35 4.53 10.58 0.26
N LEU A 36 5.03 9.48 0.82
CA LEU A 36 6.22 8.78 0.31
C LEU A 36 5.89 7.56 -0.56
N THR A 37 4.73 6.93 -0.38
CA THR A 37 4.34 5.75 -1.18
C THR A 37 4.23 6.07 -2.67
N GLY A 38 3.69 7.24 -3.04
CA GLY A 38 3.61 7.66 -4.45
C GLY A 38 4.98 7.75 -5.13
N PRO A 39 5.93 8.55 -4.61
CA PRO A 39 7.30 8.62 -5.13
C PRO A 39 8.04 7.27 -5.15
N LEU A 40 7.85 6.43 -4.13
CA LEU A 40 8.44 5.08 -4.08
C LEU A 40 7.92 4.20 -5.22
N LEU A 41 6.61 4.16 -5.43
CA LEU A 41 6.01 3.40 -6.54
C LEU A 41 6.42 3.96 -7.90
N PHE A 42 6.41 5.29 -8.05
CA PHE A 42 6.78 5.93 -9.31
C PHE A 42 8.22 5.62 -9.71
N THR A 43 9.15 5.64 -8.75
CA THR A 43 10.56 5.33 -9.03
C THR A 43 10.80 3.84 -9.33
N ILE A 44 9.96 2.93 -8.81
CA ILE A 44 9.94 1.53 -9.25
C ILE A 44 9.50 1.44 -10.72
N LEU A 45 8.39 2.10 -11.10
CA LEU A 45 7.94 2.13 -12.49
C LEU A 45 9.02 2.72 -13.42
N LEU A 46 9.71 3.77 -12.98
CA LEU A 46 10.79 4.42 -13.73
C LEU A 46 11.95 3.47 -14.00
N ILE A 47 12.43 2.73 -13.00
CA ILE A 47 13.58 1.84 -13.22
C ILE A 47 13.21 0.61 -14.06
N LEU A 48 11.97 0.14 -13.95
CA LEU A 48 11.44 -0.97 -14.75
C LEU A 48 11.39 -0.65 -16.25
N GLN A 49 11.41 0.62 -16.66
CA GLN A 49 11.50 1.01 -18.08
C GLN A 49 12.81 0.56 -18.74
N PHE A 50 13.85 0.30 -17.94
CA PHE A 50 15.16 -0.14 -18.41
C PHE A 50 15.38 -1.65 -18.27
N LEU A 51 14.37 -2.40 -17.78
CA LEU A 51 14.48 -3.84 -17.58
C LEU A 51 14.17 -4.57 -18.90
N PRO A 52 15.13 -5.30 -19.50
CA PRO A 52 14.95 -5.91 -20.82
C PRO A 52 14.24 -7.27 -20.71
N LEU A 53 12.99 -7.30 -20.28
CA LEU A 53 12.18 -8.52 -20.32
C LEU A 53 11.59 -8.73 -21.73
N PRO A 54 11.56 -9.98 -22.23
CA PRO A 54 11.01 -10.31 -23.55
C PRO A 54 9.47 -10.35 -23.54
N LEU A 55 8.84 -9.21 -23.26
CA LEU A 55 7.38 -9.06 -23.26
C LEU A 55 6.89 -8.63 -24.66
N PRO A 56 5.70 -9.08 -25.10
CA PRO A 56 5.14 -8.70 -26.40
C PRO A 56 4.76 -7.21 -26.40
N PRO A 57 5.26 -6.39 -27.35
CA PRO A 57 4.84 -5.00 -27.46
C PRO A 57 3.30 -4.88 -27.60
N PRO A 58 2.68 -3.86 -26.99
CA PRO A 58 3.30 -2.70 -26.33
C PRO A 58 3.67 -2.93 -24.85
N LEU A 59 3.56 -4.15 -24.33
CA LEU A 59 3.77 -4.46 -22.93
C LEU A 59 5.25 -4.32 -22.53
N ASP A 60 5.53 -3.35 -21.66
CA ASP A 60 6.80 -3.23 -20.93
C ASP A 60 6.61 -3.67 -19.46
N PRO A 61 7.70 -3.96 -18.71
CA PRO A 61 7.58 -4.46 -17.34
C PRO A 61 6.84 -3.50 -16.39
N ALA A 62 6.96 -2.19 -16.60
CA ALA A 62 6.27 -1.20 -15.80
C ALA A 62 4.76 -1.17 -16.12
N LEU A 63 4.37 -1.34 -17.40
CA LEU A 63 2.97 -1.47 -17.80
C LEU A 63 2.37 -2.75 -17.21
N ALA A 64 3.08 -3.87 -17.30
CA ALA A 64 2.65 -5.14 -16.74
C ALA A 64 2.38 -5.04 -15.24
N LEU A 65 3.28 -4.43 -14.48
CA LEU A 65 3.09 -4.17 -13.05
C LEU A 65 1.88 -3.27 -12.79
N SER A 66 1.74 -2.18 -13.57
CA SER A 66 0.64 -1.23 -13.42
C SER A 66 -0.72 -1.88 -13.69
N LEU A 67 -0.81 -2.75 -14.70
CA LEU A 67 -2.01 -3.51 -15.02
C LEU A 67 -2.33 -4.56 -13.95
N ALA A 68 -1.32 -5.22 -13.38
CA ALA A 68 -1.51 -6.17 -12.29
C ALA A 68 -2.10 -5.50 -11.04
N TYR A 69 -1.53 -4.34 -10.65
CA TYR A 69 -2.05 -3.52 -9.56
C TYR A 69 -3.48 -3.02 -9.85
N ALA A 70 -3.72 -2.48 -11.04
CA ALA A 70 -5.05 -2.04 -11.47
C ALA A 70 -6.09 -3.17 -11.38
N ALA A 71 -5.75 -4.37 -11.87
CA ALA A 71 -6.64 -5.53 -11.82
C ALA A 71 -6.95 -5.97 -10.39
N ALA A 72 -5.93 -6.02 -9.53
CA ALA A 72 -6.11 -6.35 -8.11
C ALA A 72 -7.04 -5.34 -7.42
N TYR A 73 -6.84 -4.05 -7.65
CA TYR A 73 -7.63 -3.00 -7.00
C TYR A 73 -9.08 -2.93 -7.50
N LEU A 74 -9.29 -3.13 -8.80
CA LEU A 74 -10.63 -3.26 -9.37
C LEU A 74 -11.40 -4.46 -8.81
N ALA A 75 -10.69 -5.56 -8.50
CA ALA A 75 -11.29 -6.73 -7.86
C ALA A 75 -11.71 -6.48 -6.41
N VAL A 76 -11.03 -5.56 -5.72
CA VAL A 76 -11.28 -5.21 -4.31
C VAL A 76 -12.40 -4.16 -4.16
N ASP A 77 -12.35 -3.10 -4.95
CA ASP A 77 -13.40 -2.07 -5.00
C ASP A 77 -13.42 -1.44 -6.40
N ARG A 78 -14.58 -1.45 -7.06
CA ARG A 78 -14.67 -0.98 -8.46
C ARG A 78 -14.41 0.52 -8.63
N ARG A 79 -14.83 1.37 -7.68
CA ARG A 79 -14.79 2.84 -7.85
C ARG A 79 -13.42 3.38 -7.44
N ALA A 80 -12.97 3.07 -6.23
CA ALA A 80 -11.63 3.40 -5.77
C ALA A 80 -10.57 2.66 -6.60
N GLY A 81 -10.84 1.42 -7.01
CA GLY A 81 -9.95 0.65 -7.89
C GLY A 81 -9.84 1.25 -9.29
N ALA A 82 -10.93 1.78 -9.86
CA ALA A 82 -10.86 2.50 -11.14
C ALA A 82 -10.02 3.78 -11.03
N LEU A 83 -10.17 4.54 -9.95
CA LEU A 83 -9.31 5.71 -9.70
C LEU A 83 -7.84 5.28 -9.54
N ALA A 84 -7.57 4.23 -8.77
CA ALA A 84 -6.23 3.68 -8.61
C ALA A 84 -5.64 3.24 -9.96
N ALA A 85 -6.42 2.55 -10.80
CA ALA A 85 -6.01 2.13 -12.13
C ALA A 85 -5.61 3.32 -13.01
N LEU A 86 -6.42 4.40 -13.01
CA LEU A 86 -6.09 5.64 -13.73
C LEU A 86 -4.78 6.26 -13.23
N LEU A 87 -4.58 6.32 -11.91
CA LEU A 87 -3.35 6.84 -11.31
C LEU A 87 -2.12 6.00 -11.68
N PHE A 88 -2.24 4.67 -11.68
CA PHE A 88 -1.16 3.76 -12.07
C PHE A 88 -0.82 3.88 -13.57
N LEU A 89 -1.83 3.97 -14.44
CA LEU A 89 -1.61 4.18 -15.88
C LEU A 89 -0.98 5.55 -16.16
N ALA A 90 -1.40 6.60 -15.46
CA ALA A 90 -0.78 7.91 -15.56
C ALA A 90 0.68 7.90 -15.06
N ALA A 91 0.95 7.23 -13.94
CA ALA A 91 2.30 7.06 -13.40
C ALA A 91 3.19 6.24 -14.34
N TRP A 92 2.65 5.19 -14.97
CA TRP A 92 3.36 4.44 -15.99
C TRP A 92 3.72 5.33 -17.19
N ALA A 93 2.76 6.05 -17.77
CA ALA A 93 3.00 6.92 -18.92
C ALA A 93 4.04 8.00 -18.59
N ALA A 94 3.92 8.63 -17.42
CA ALA A 94 4.87 9.62 -16.94
C ALA A 94 6.27 9.02 -16.70
N SER A 95 6.37 7.83 -16.12
CA SER A 95 7.67 7.17 -15.88
C SER A 95 8.34 6.77 -17.20
N ARG A 96 7.59 6.29 -18.19
CA ARG A 96 8.08 5.99 -19.54
C ARG A 96 8.60 7.24 -20.25
N ALA A 97 7.84 8.34 -20.21
CA ALA A 97 8.27 9.61 -20.78
C ALA A 97 9.52 10.17 -20.09
N LEU A 98 9.62 10.02 -18.77
CA LEU A 98 10.78 10.45 -18.00
C LEU A 98 12.01 9.58 -18.28
N ALA A 99 11.85 8.25 -18.36
CA ALA A 99 12.93 7.31 -18.70
C ALA A 99 13.55 7.65 -20.07
N ALA A 100 12.71 7.94 -21.07
CA ALA A 100 13.16 8.34 -22.40
C ALA A 100 14.00 9.63 -22.41
N ARG A 101 13.74 10.55 -21.46
CA ARG A 101 14.50 11.81 -21.33
C ARG A 101 15.79 11.66 -20.53
N LEU A 102 15.77 10.89 -19.45
CA LEU A 102 16.90 10.79 -18.52
C LEU A 102 17.93 9.74 -18.99
N GLY A 103 17.48 8.65 -19.59
CA GLY A 103 18.30 7.46 -19.75
C GLY A 103 18.65 6.79 -18.41
N PHE A 104 19.29 5.62 -18.47
CA PHE A 104 19.49 4.75 -17.30
C PHE A 104 20.30 5.41 -16.18
N ALA A 105 21.46 6.00 -16.52
CA ALA A 105 22.39 6.54 -15.53
C ALA A 105 21.79 7.70 -14.73
N LEU A 106 21.06 8.61 -15.38
CA LEU A 106 20.43 9.74 -14.71
C LEU A 106 19.14 9.33 -13.98
N ALA A 107 18.39 8.36 -14.51
CA ALA A 107 17.23 7.79 -13.79
C ALA A 107 17.64 7.22 -12.43
N TRP A 108 18.77 6.51 -12.33
CA TRP A 108 19.27 6.01 -11.04
C TRP A 108 19.60 7.10 -10.02
N LYS A 109 20.02 8.30 -10.47
CA LYS A 109 20.24 9.45 -9.58
C LYS A 109 18.94 9.99 -8.98
N VAL A 110 17.79 9.67 -9.56
CA VAL A 110 16.46 9.96 -9.00
C VAL A 110 15.99 8.77 -8.15
N VAL A 111 16.11 7.54 -8.67
CA VAL A 111 15.60 6.34 -8.03
C VAL A 111 16.29 6.06 -6.69
N LEU A 112 17.63 6.06 -6.63
CA LEU A 112 18.34 5.68 -5.40
C LEU A 112 18.02 6.60 -4.22
N PRO A 113 18.13 7.93 -4.33
CA PRO A 113 17.81 8.81 -3.19
C PRO A 113 16.36 8.69 -2.76
N THR A 114 15.40 8.62 -3.69
CA THR A 114 13.98 8.47 -3.36
C THR A 114 13.70 7.16 -2.64
N GLN A 115 14.28 6.05 -3.11
CA GLN A 115 14.11 4.74 -2.47
C GLN A 115 14.72 4.70 -1.08
N LEU A 116 15.98 5.15 -0.93
CA LEU A 116 16.66 5.16 0.37
C LEU A 116 15.95 6.06 1.38
N PHE A 117 15.60 7.29 0.99
CA PHE A 117 14.90 8.23 1.86
C PHE A 117 13.49 7.74 2.21
N GLY A 118 12.74 7.29 1.21
CA GLY A 118 11.38 6.79 1.39
C GLY A 118 11.36 5.59 2.34
N TRP A 119 12.12 4.54 2.04
CA TRP A 119 12.19 3.35 2.89
C TRP A 119 12.70 3.62 4.30
N ALA A 120 13.72 4.48 4.44
CA ALA A 120 14.18 4.88 5.76
C ALA A 120 13.03 5.44 6.58
N TRP A 121 12.22 6.34 6.02
CA TRP A 121 11.10 6.89 6.75
C TRP A 121 9.94 5.90 6.95
N GLN A 122 9.59 5.08 5.96
CA GLN A 122 8.54 4.05 6.10
C GLN A 122 8.88 3.08 7.25
N VAL A 123 10.14 2.68 7.38
CA VAL A 123 10.58 1.76 8.46
C VAL A 123 10.74 2.48 9.80
N LEU A 124 11.42 3.63 9.81
CA LEU A 124 11.68 4.39 11.05
C LEU A 124 10.38 4.93 11.65
N GLY A 125 9.41 5.33 10.83
CA GLY A 125 8.12 5.85 11.28
C GLY A 125 7.36 4.84 12.15
N HIS A 126 7.33 3.56 11.75
CA HIS A 126 6.76 2.50 12.58
C HIS A 126 7.48 2.34 13.92
N GLY A 127 8.81 2.33 13.93
CA GLY A 127 9.59 2.20 15.15
C GLY A 127 9.43 3.39 16.12
N LEU A 128 9.52 4.61 15.59
CA LEU A 128 9.47 5.85 16.37
C LEU A 128 8.07 6.18 16.89
N PHE A 129 7.04 6.00 16.06
CA PHE A 129 5.69 6.45 16.39
C PHE A 129 4.75 5.33 16.85
N GLU A 130 4.86 4.15 16.24
CA GLU A 130 3.94 3.03 16.50
C GLU A 130 4.53 2.03 17.52
N LYS A 131 5.81 2.19 17.88
CA LYS A 131 6.57 1.30 18.79
C LYS A 131 6.49 -0.17 18.39
N ARG A 132 6.40 -0.42 17.08
CA ARG A 132 6.28 -1.74 16.46
C ARG A 132 7.16 -1.76 15.23
N GLY A 133 7.70 -2.94 14.89
CA GLY A 133 8.44 -3.12 13.65
C GLY A 133 7.51 -3.27 12.45
N PRO A 134 8.01 -3.05 11.22
CA PRO A 134 7.28 -3.41 10.01
C PRO A 134 7.01 -4.92 9.97
N MET A 135 5.83 -5.32 9.51
CA MET A 135 5.44 -6.73 9.55
C MET A 135 5.95 -7.47 8.32
N VAL A 136 7.04 -8.22 8.48
CA VAL A 136 7.76 -8.91 7.39
C VAL A 136 7.18 -10.28 7.01
N THR A 137 6.17 -10.78 7.72
CA THR A 137 5.62 -12.13 7.52
C THR A 137 4.57 -12.22 6.43
N GLU A 138 4.08 -11.09 5.91
CA GLU A 138 3.00 -10.99 4.91
C GLU A 138 3.36 -9.98 3.82
N LEU A 139 4.64 -9.93 3.46
CA LEU A 139 5.17 -8.92 2.56
C LEU A 139 4.42 -8.86 1.23
N PRO A 140 4.12 -9.96 0.51
CA PRO A 140 3.45 -9.87 -0.79
C PRO A 140 2.09 -9.18 -0.73
N GLU A 141 1.26 -9.55 0.25
CA GLU A 141 -0.07 -8.98 0.44
C GLU A 141 0.02 -7.51 0.88
N VAL A 142 0.93 -7.19 1.81
CA VAL A 142 1.15 -5.82 2.28
C VAL A 142 1.62 -4.94 1.12
N PHE A 143 2.62 -5.37 0.36
CA PHE A 143 3.14 -4.62 -0.79
C PHE A 143 2.07 -4.38 -1.84
N LEU A 144 1.26 -5.41 -2.15
CA LEU A 144 0.19 -5.28 -3.12
C LEU A 144 -0.87 -4.30 -2.63
N MET A 145 -1.29 -4.37 -1.37
CA MET A 145 -2.50 -3.68 -0.91
C MET A 145 -2.25 -2.33 -0.25
N GLU A 146 -1.08 -2.10 0.35
CA GLU A 146 -0.79 -0.86 1.07
C GLU A 146 -1.02 0.41 0.23
N PRO A 147 -0.61 0.50 -1.05
CA PRO A 147 -0.89 1.69 -1.84
C PRO A 147 -2.38 1.95 -2.05
N PHE A 148 -3.17 0.89 -2.22
CA PHE A 148 -4.62 0.99 -2.33
C PHE A 148 -5.25 1.41 -1.01
N LEU A 149 -4.81 0.86 0.12
CA LEU A 149 -5.32 1.21 1.44
C LEU A 149 -4.99 2.65 1.82
N ILE A 150 -3.83 3.17 1.39
CA ILE A 150 -3.48 4.60 1.49
C ILE A 150 -4.44 5.45 0.67
N LEU A 151 -4.69 5.09 -0.60
CA LEU A 151 -5.67 5.80 -1.44
C LEU A 151 -7.06 5.77 -0.79
N LEU A 152 -7.51 4.61 -0.31
CA LEU A 152 -8.79 4.46 0.37
C LEU A 152 -8.84 5.32 1.65
N GLN A 153 -7.74 5.41 2.40
CA GLN A 153 -7.65 6.27 3.57
C GLN A 153 -7.81 7.76 3.23
N ILE A 154 -7.21 8.22 2.12
CA ILE A 154 -7.36 9.59 1.62
C ILE A 154 -8.81 9.83 1.20
N LEU A 155 -9.38 8.93 0.40
CA LEU A 155 -10.77 9.01 -0.06
C LEU A 155 -11.75 9.05 1.11
N ASN A 156 -11.55 8.19 2.11
CA ASN A 156 -12.40 8.13 3.29
C ASN A 156 -12.29 9.40 4.15
N LYS A 157 -11.09 9.93 4.39
CA LYS A 157 -10.88 11.12 5.24
C LYS A 157 -11.26 12.42 4.56
N LEU A 158 -10.94 12.59 3.28
CA LEU A 158 -11.11 13.87 2.59
C LEU A 158 -12.43 13.98 1.83
N PHE A 159 -13.01 12.85 1.42
CA PHE A 159 -14.20 12.83 0.56
C PHE A 159 -15.35 12.01 1.15
N ALA A 160 -15.23 11.56 2.41
CA ALA A 160 -16.21 10.69 3.07
C ALA A 160 -16.57 9.44 2.25
N TYR A 161 -15.65 8.97 1.41
CA TYR A 161 -15.88 7.80 0.56
C TYR A 161 -16.00 6.53 1.40
N GLU A 162 -17.03 5.74 1.10
CA GLU A 162 -17.19 4.37 1.59
C GLU A 162 -17.39 3.41 0.39
N PRO A 163 -16.70 2.25 0.35
CA PRO A 163 -16.98 1.16 -0.60
C PRO A 163 -18.45 0.75 -0.65
N TYR A 164 -19.11 0.73 0.52
CA TYR A 164 -20.53 0.55 0.70
C TYR A 164 -21.00 1.20 2.02
N PRO A 165 -22.31 1.50 2.16
CA PRO A 165 -22.83 2.13 3.36
C PRO A 165 -22.52 1.35 4.64
N GLY A 166 -21.89 2.01 5.62
CA GLY A 166 -21.52 1.43 6.91
C GLY A 166 -20.16 0.74 6.92
N PHE A 167 -19.37 0.85 5.85
CA PHE A 167 -18.02 0.29 5.77
C PHE A 167 -17.12 0.78 6.92
N SER A 168 -17.05 2.09 7.17
CA SER A 168 -16.19 2.62 8.24
C SER A 168 -16.63 2.09 9.61
N LYS A 169 -17.94 1.99 9.85
CA LYS A 169 -18.48 1.45 11.11
C LYS A 169 -18.08 0.00 11.33
N ASN A 170 -18.11 -0.83 10.29
CA ASN A 170 -17.69 -2.23 10.39
C ASN A 170 -16.18 -2.35 10.62
N VAL A 171 -15.38 -1.53 9.93
CA VAL A 171 -13.94 -1.44 10.12
C VAL A 171 -13.60 -1.05 11.56
N ASP A 172 -14.25 -0.02 12.10
CA ASP A 172 -14.03 0.44 13.48
C ASP A 172 -14.42 -0.64 14.49
N LYS A 173 -15.56 -1.33 14.26
CA LYS A 173 -15.98 -2.49 15.08
C LYS A 173 -14.92 -3.59 15.06
N LYS A 174 -14.32 -3.86 13.89
CA LYS A 174 -13.28 -4.87 13.74
C LYS A 174 -12.00 -4.50 14.48
N ILE A 175 -11.55 -3.25 14.36
CA ILE A 175 -10.40 -2.74 15.12
C ILE A 175 -10.63 -2.92 16.64
N GLU A 176 -11.82 -2.58 17.12
CA GLU A 176 -12.18 -2.72 18.53
C GLU A 176 -12.20 -4.19 18.99
N THR A 177 -12.76 -5.10 18.17
CA THR A 177 -12.72 -6.54 18.45
C THR A 177 -11.28 -7.05 18.54
N ASP A 178 -10.45 -6.74 17.55
CA ASP A 178 -9.05 -7.19 17.50
C ASP A 178 -8.24 -6.64 18.68
N LEU A 179 -8.49 -5.39 19.11
CA LEU A 179 -7.87 -4.80 20.29
C LEU A 179 -8.27 -5.52 21.58
N ARG A 180 -9.56 -5.83 21.77
CA ARG A 180 -10.06 -6.55 22.94
C ARG A 180 -9.46 -7.95 23.03
N GLU A 181 -9.36 -8.66 21.91
CA GLU A 181 -8.75 -10.00 21.86
C GLU A 181 -7.27 -9.95 22.22
N SER A 182 -6.53 -8.97 21.70
CA SER A 182 -5.12 -8.76 22.04
C SER A 182 -4.90 -8.50 23.54
N ILE A 183 -5.76 -7.68 24.16
CA ILE A 183 -5.70 -7.40 25.61
C ILE A 183 -5.95 -8.68 26.42
N LYS A 184 -6.98 -9.46 26.07
CA LYS A 184 -7.29 -10.73 26.76
C LYS A 184 -6.15 -11.73 26.67
N LEU A 185 -5.54 -11.87 25.48
CA LEU A 185 -4.40 -12.77 25.26
C LEU A 185 -3.17 -12.36 26.06
N ASN A 186 -2.94 -11.06 26.23
CA ASN A 186 -1.82 -10.58 27.04
C ASN A 186 -2.08 -10.83 28.54
N GLN A 187 -3.32 -10.63 29.01
CA GLN A 187 -3.71 -10.94 30.39
C GLN A 187 -3.59 -12.45 30.69
N SER A 188 -3.98 -13.32 29.76
CA SER A 188 -3.86 -14.78 29.94
C SER A 188 -2.42 -15.31 29.89
N LYS A 189 -1.44 -14.52 29.45
CA LYS A 189 -0.02 -14.88 29.49
C LYS A 189 0.66 -14.46 30.80
N ILE A 190 0.05 -13.54 31.53
CA ILE A 190 0.56 -12.99 32.79
C ILE A 190 0.03 -13.78 33.99
N ASN A 191 -1.14 -14.42 33.83
CA ASN A 191 -1.74 -15.35 34.79
C ASN A 191 -1.36 -16.79 34.48
#